data_AF-A0A661XWY8-F1
#
_entry.id   AF-A0A661XWY8-F1
#
_cell.length_a   1.000
_cell.length_b   1.000
_cell.length_c   1.000
_cell.angle_alpha   90.00
_cell.angle_beta   90.00
_cell.angle_gamma   90.00
#
_symmetry.space_group_name_H-M   'P 1'
#
loop_
_entity.id
_entity.type
_entity.pdbx_description
1 polymer ?
#
loop_
_entity_poly.entity_id
_entity_poly.type
_entity_poly.pdbx_seq_one_letter_code
_entity_poly.pdbx_strand_id
1 'polypeptide(L)'
;MFYLFIISFFSILQNDNERIISYGGQEFKTTFDVEAAFLGTYEGRKAGFLKLNADGTGEYKYDILGFAPASCDRKPITFIWGFIIDKEGEITKNKRDYGYSLPILLQSTGSNSFQGCRTEVLRDYILIKGKTMHVSSSDDWQKTK
;
A
#
# COMPACT_ATOMS: atom_id res chain seq x y z
N MET A 1 -23.51 9.68 -52.08
CA MET A 1 -23.66 8.68 -51.01
C MET A 1 -22.48 8.87 -50.06
N PHE A 2 -22.66 9.64 -48.99
CA PHE A 2 -21.59 9.99 -48.04
C PHE A 2 -21.65 9.02 -46.86
N TYR A 3 -20.60 8.21 -46.69
CA TYR A 3 -20.42 7.35 -45.51
C TYR A 3 -19.95 8.22 -44.34
N LEU A 4 -20.80 8.38 -43.32
CA LEU A 4 -20.42 9.00 -42.05
C LEU A 4 -19.71 7.94 -41.19
N PHE A 5 -18.38 8.04 -41.11
CA PHE A 5 -17.58 7.18 -40.24
C PHE A 5 -17.65 7.75 -38.80
N ILE A 6 -18.53 7.19 -37.97
CA ILE A 6 -18.60 7.52 -36.54
C ILE A 6 -17.41 6.85 -35.87
N ILE A 7 -16.35 7.62 -35.63
CA ILE A 7 -15.23 7.21 -34.79
C ILE A 7 -15.70 7.31 -33.34
N SER A 8 -16.20 6.19 -32.79
CA SER A 8 -16.41 6.04 -31.36
C SER A 8 -15.04 6.05 -30.66
N PHE A 9 -14.67 7.21 -30.13
CA PHE A 9 -13.63 7.31 -29.11
C PHE A 9 -14.15 6.64 -27.84
N PHE A 10 -13.82 5.36 -27.64
CA PHE A 10 -13.83 4.77 -26.31
C PHE A 10 -12.66 5.39 -25.54
N SER A 11 -12.93 6.47 -24.80
CA SER A 11 -12.03 6.93 -23.76
C SER A 11 -11.93 5.81 -22.73
N ILE A 12 -10.82 5.07 -22.76
CA ILE A 12 -10.43 4.21 -21.66
C ILE A 12 -10.27 5.16 -20.47
N LEU A 13 -11.25 5.18 -19.57
CA LEU A 13 -11.15 5.81 -18.26
C LEU A 13 -10.07 5.04 -17.51
N GLN A 14 -8.82 5.46 -17.70
CA GLN A 14 -7.73 5.02 -16.85
C GLN A 14 -8.01 5.62 -15.49
N ASN A 15 -8.40 4.79 -14.53
CA ASN A 15 -8.60 5.24 -13.17
C ASN A 15 -7.22 5.65 -12.63
N ASP A 16 -7.02 6.97 -12.44
CA ASP A 16 -5.75 7.53 -11.98
C ASP A 16 -5.29 6.96 -10.62
N ASN A 17 -6.21 6.30 -9.91
CA ASN A 17 -5.98 5.70 -8.60
C ASN A 17 -5.56 4.22 -8.62
N GLU A 18 -5.45 3.61 -9.81
CA GLU A 18 -5.01 2.23 -9.97
C GLU A 18 -3.55 2.14 -10.46
N ARG A 19 -2.82 1.12 -9.99
CA ARG A 19 -1.42 0.88 -10.35
C ARG A 19 -1.11 -0.61 -10.43
N ILE A 20 -0.10 -0.95 -11.23
CA ILE A 20 0.49 -2.30 -11.24
C ILE A 20 1.75 -2.28 -10.38
N ILE A 21 1.82 -3.17 -9.38
CA ILE A 21 3.02 -3.36 -8.55
C ILE A 21 3.47 -4.81 -8.67
N SER A 22 4.74 -5.02 -9.00
CA SER A 22 5.33 -6.35 -9.14
C SER A 22 5.87 -6.85 -7.79
N TYR A 23 5.45 -8.04 -7.36
CA TYR A 23 5.90 -8.66 -6.12
C TYR A 23 6.03 -10.18 -6.28
N GLY A 24 7.17 -10.76 -5.90
CA GLY A 24 7.38 -12.20 -5.97
C GLY A 24 7.28 -12.80 -7.38
N GLY A 25 7.67 -12.04 -8.41
CA GLY A 25 7.58 -12.47 -9.81
C GLY A 25 6.17 -12.42 -10.41
N GLN A 26 5.20 -11.83 -9.71
CA GLN A 26 3.84 -11.64 -10.17
C GLN A 26 3.49 -10.14 -10.20
N GLU A 27 2.66 -9.74 -11.17
CA GLU A 27 2.08 -8.40 -11.23
C GLU A 27 0.73 -8.37 -10.51
N PHE A 28 0.56 -7.39 -9.63
CA PHE A 28 -0.69 -7.17 -8.92
C PHE A 28 -1.32 -5.86 -9.37
N LYS A 29 -2.60 -5.90 -9.73
CA LYS A 29 -3.41 -4.71 -9.86
C LYS A 29 -3.73 -4.20 -8.45
N THR A 30 -3.50 -2.92 -8.23
CA THR A 30 -3.67 -2.28 -6.92
C THR A 30 -4.43 -0.97 -7.04
N THR A 31 -5.07 -0.53 -5.96
CA THR A 31 -5.73 0.78 -5.86
C THR A 31 -5.31 1.52 -4.60
N PHE A 32 -5.20 2.84 -4.69
CA PHE A 32 -5.14 3.73 -3.52
C PHE A 32 -6.43 4.55 -3.34
N ASP A 33 -7.45 4.28 -4.16
CA ASP A 33 -8.81 4.80 -3.96
C ASP A 33 -9.46 4.04 -2.81
N VAL A 34 -9.45 4.65 -1.62
CA VAL A 34 -9.93 4.02 -0.38
C VAL A 34 -10.70 5.00 0.48
N GLU A 35 -11.51 4.47 1.38
CA GLU A 35 -12.16 5.27 2.41
C GLU A 35 -11.13 6.04 3.25
N ALA A 36 -11.47 7.28 3.63
CA ALA A 36 -10.60 8.16 4.39
C ALA A 36 -10.09 7.55 5.71
N ALA A 37 -10.82 6.58 6.27
CA ALA A 37 -10.43 5.87 7.48
C ALA A 37 -9.08 5.13 7.33
N PHE A 38 -8.74 4.64 6.12
CA PHE A 38 -7.46 3.97 5.86
C PHE A 38 -6.26 4.94 5.82
N LEU A 39 -6.51 6.22 5.48
CA LEU A 39 -5.48 7.25 5.25
C LEU A 39 -4.98 7.85 6.56
N GLY A 40 -3.73 8.31 6.60
CA GLY A 40 -3.07 8.88 7.80
C GLY A 40 -2.00 7.96 8.40
N THR A 41 -1.70 8.13 9.69
CA THR A 41 -0.57 7.45 10.34
C THR A 41 -1.02 6.25 11.18
N TYR A 42 -0.26 5.17 11.08
CA TYR A 42 -0.30 4.00 11.96
C TYR A 42 1.01 4.01 12.75
N GLU A 43 0.95 4.12 14.07
CA GLU A 43 2.13 4.25 14.92
C GLU A 43 2.41 2.93 15.63
N GLY A 44 3.69 2.56 15.68
CA GLY A 44 4.18 1.46 16.50
C GLY A 44 4.35 1.84 17.96
N ARG A 45 4.83 0.89 18.77
CA ARG A 45 5.01 1.09 20.22
C ARG A 45 6.16 2.02 20.56
N LYS A 46 7.17 2.14 19.70
CA LYS A 46 8.32 3.04 19.92
C LYS A 46 8.22 4.26 19.01
N ALA A 47 8.95 4.25 17.91
CA ALA A 47 9.08 5.39 17.00
C ALA A 47 8.90 4.99 15.53
N GLY A 48 8.48 3.75 15.29
CA GLY A 48 8.12 3.27 13.96
C GLY A 48 6.72 3.72 13.56
N PHE A 49 6.51 3.89 12.26
CA PHE A 49 5.21 4.27 11.72
C PHE A 49 5.04 3.88 10.25
N LEU A 50 3.79 3.77 9.83
CA LEU A 50 3.34 3.71 8.44
C LEU A 50 2.42 4.90 8.21
N LYS A 51 2.72 5.74 7.22
CA LYS A 51 1.86 6.85 6.82
C LYS A 51 1.37 6.63 5.40
N LEU A 52 0.05 6.67 5.20
CA LEU A 52 -0.60 6.55 3.90
C LEU A 52 -1.24 7.88 3.51
N ASN A 53 -0.80 8.47 2.40
CA ASN A 53 -1.36 9.69 1.83
C ASN A 53 -2.41 9.36 0.75
N ALA A 54 -3.37 10.26 0.55
CA ALA A 54 -4.48 10.09 -0.39
C ALA A 54 -4.05 9.99 -1.88
N ASP A 55 -2.84 10.44 -2.22
CA ASP A 55 -2.28 10.43 -3.58
C ASP A 55 -1.54 9.12 -3.93
N GLY A 56 -1.68 8.10 -3.07
CA GLY A 56 -1.00 6.82 -3.23
C GLY A 56 0.48 6.86 -2.89
N THR A 57 0.96 7.90 -2.20
CA THR A 57 2.31 7.97 -1.62
C THR A 57 2.30 7.72 -0.12
N GLY A 58 3.47 7.46 0.47
CA GLY A 58 3.58 7.29 1.91
C GLY A 58 5.00 7.23 2.43
N GLU A 59 5.11 7.06 3.74
CA GLU A 59 6.37 6.98 4.47
C GLU A 59 6.36 5.82 5.46
N TYR A 60 7.44 5.06 5.51
CA TYR A 60 7.59 3.91 6.39
C TYR A 60 8.84 4.07 7.26
N LYS A 61 8.71 3.84 8.57
CA LYS A 61 9.84 3.81 9.50
C LYS A 61 9.74 2.62 10.43
N TYR A 62 10.78 1.80 10.49
CA TYR A 62 10.83 0.64 11.38
C TYR A 62 10.77 1.03 12.87
N ASP A 63 10.12 0.20 13.68
CA ASP A 63 10.00 0.39 15.13
C ASP A 63 11.27 -0.03 15.90
N ILE A 64 12.14 -0.82 15.27
CA ILE A 64 13.37 -1.36 15.87
C ILE A 64 14.59 -0.76 15.16
N LEU A 65 15.44 -0.10 15.95
CA LEU A 65 16.77 0.33 15.53
C LEU A 65 17.65 -0.92 15.31
N GLY A 66 18.26 -1.07 14.13
CA GLY A 66 19.25 -2.12 13.84
C GLY A 66 18.92 -3.09 12.71
N PHE A 67 17.73 -2.99 12.10
CA PHE A 67 17.35 -3.85 10.95
C PHE A 67 18.13 -3.51 9.67
N ALA A 68 18.66 -2.28 9.58
CA ALA A 68 19.38 -1.78 8.42
C ALA A 68 20.90 -1.82 8.65
N PRO A 69 21.69 -2.43 7.73
CA PRO A 69 23.15 -2.33 7.77
C PRO A 69 23.59 -0.86 7.70
N ALA A 70 24.81 -0.55 8.14
CA ALA A 70 25.31 0.82 8.16
C ALA A 70 25.30 1.51 6.77
N SER A 71 25.30 0.72 5.69
CA SER A 71 25.22 1.17 4.31
C SER A 71 23.82 1.61 3.86
N CYS A 72 22.77 1.34 4.64
CA CYS A 72 21.39 1.64 4.29
C CYS A 72 20.93 2.89 5.03
N ASP A 73 20.33 3.85 4.31
CA ASP A 73 19.82 5.09 4.92
C ASP A 73 18.73 4.77 5.95
N ARG A 74 18.90 5.29 7.16
CA ARG A 74 18.02 5.09 8.31
C ARG A 74 16.87 6.10 8.38
N LYS A 75 16.76 7.01 7.41
CA LYS A 75 15.59 7.88 7.23
C LYS A 75 14.33 7.06 6.91
N PRO A 76 13.13 7.64 7.09
CA PRO A 76 11.90 7.02 6.60
C PRO A 76 12.02 6.66 5.12
N ILE A 77 11.51 5.49 4.76
CA ILE A 77 11.44 5.00 3.38
C ILE A 77 10.23 5.66 2.74
N THR A 78 10.43 6.42 1.68
CA THR A 78 9.35 6.94 0.84
C THR A 78 8.89 5.85 -0.11
N PHE A 79 7.58 5.73 -0.30
CA PHE A 79 7.01 4.69 -1.17
C PHE A 79 5.77 5.16 -1.91
N ILE A 80 5.41 4.42 -2.95
CA ILE A 80 4.04 4.35 -3.48
C ILE A 80 3.35 3.10 -2.95
N TRP A 81 2.02 3.15 -2.84
CA TRP A 81 1.26 2.02 -2.31
C TRP A 81 -0.06 1.79 -3.03
N GLY A 82 -0.62 0.60 -2.80
CA GLY A 82 -2.00 0.26 -3.17
C GLY A 82 -2.45 -1.06 -2.54
N PHE A 83 -3.74 -1.17 -2.25
CA PHE A 83 -4.39 -2.42 -1.89
C PHE A 83 -4.57 -3.30 -3.12
N ILE A 84 -4.36 -4.61 -2.97
CA ILE A 84 -4.57 -5.55 -4.09
C ILE A 84 -6.07 -5.63 -4.39
N ILE A 85 -6.44 -5.43 -5.66
CA ILE A 85 -7.81 -5.56 -6.15
C ILE A 85 -8.00 -6.83 -6.98
N ASP A 86 -9.22 -7.35 -7.00
CA ASP A 86 -9.61 -8.51 -7.82
C ASP A 86 -9.96 -8.11 -9.26
N LYS A 87 -10.54 -9.05 -10.02
CA LYS A 87 -10.88 -8.83 -11.43
C LYS A 87 -12.06 -7.89 -11.59
N GLU A 88 -12.89 -7.79 -10.56
CA GLU A 88 -14.06 -6.94 -10.46
C GLU A 88 -13.68 -5.52 -10.01
N GLY A 89 -12.43 -5.31 -9.58
CA GLY A 89 -11.92 -4.02 -9.12
C GLY A 89 -12.11 -3.79 -7.62
N GLU A 90 -12.56 -4.80 -6.88
CA GLU A 90 -12.83 -4.72 -5.46
C GLU A 90 -11.57 -5.02 -4.65
N ILE A 91 -11.39 -4.34 -3.52
CA ILE A 91 -10.27 -4.60 -2.62
C ILE A 91 -10.38 -6.02 -2.06
N THR A 92 -9.36 -6.82 -2.35
CA THR A 92 -9.25 -8.18 -1.83
C THR A 92 -9.19 -8.14 -0.30
N LYS A 93 -9.89 -9.07 0.36
CA LYS A 93 -9.88 -9.18 1.82
C LYS A 93 -10.03 -10.63 2.25
N ASN A 94 -9.26 -11.03 3.26
CA ASN A 94 -9.36 -12.36 3.85
C ASN A 94 -10.05 -12.24 5.22
N LYS A 95 -11.02 -13.11 5.48
CA LYS A 95 -11.69 -13.20 6.79
C LYS A 95 -10.73 -13.83 7.82
N ARG A 96 -10.73 -13.27 9.03
CA ARG A 96 -9.99 -13.74 10.21
C ARG A 96 -10.95 -13.82 11.40
N ASP A 97 -10.58 -14.53 12.45
CA ASP A 97 -11.41 -14.66 13.67
C ASP A 97 -11.72 -13.30 14.32
N TYR A 98 -10.79 -12.35 14.18
CA TYR A 98 -10.88 -11.01 14.74
C TYR A 98 -11.35 -9.93 13.74
N GLY A 99 -11.72 -10.30 12.50
CA GLY A 99 -12.18 -9.35 11.47
C GLY A 99 -11.63 -9.65 10.07
N TYR A 100 -11.00 -8.67 9.43
CA TYR A 100 -10.49 -8.81 8.06
C TYR A 100 -9.03 -8.40 7.93
N SER A 101 -8.31 -9.03 6.99
CA SER A 101 -6.97 -8.61 6.58
C SER A 101 -6.96 -8.25 5.09
N LEU A 102 -6.58 -7.02 4.78
CA LEU A 102 -6.54 -6.45 3.44
C LEU A 102 -5.08 -6.33 3.01
N PRO A 103 -4.62 -7.10 2.01
CA PRO A 103 -3.24 -7.04 1.53
C PRO A 103 -2.94 -5.72 0.85
N ILE A 104 -1.81 -5.13 1.21
CA ILE A 104 -1.28 -3.88 0.65
C ILE A 104 0.15 -4.11 0.16
N LEU A 105 0.49 -3.50 -0.97
CA LEU A 105 1.86 -3.48 -1.49
C LEU A 105 2.42 -2.07 -1.34
N LEU A 106 3.65 -1.98 -0.82
CA LEU A 106 4.41 -0.74 -0.68
C LEU A 106 5.67 -0.88 -1.52
N GLN A 107 5.89 0.01 -2.48
CA GLN A 107 7.08 0.02 -3.34
C GLN A 107 7.91 1.27 -3.06
N SER A 108 9.14 1.09 -2.60
CA SER A 108 10.06 2.19 -2.30
C SER A 108 10.38 3.00 -3.55
N THR A 109 10.42 4.32 -3.41
CA THR A 109 10.77 5.27 -4.48
C THR A 109 12.08 6.02 -4.22
N GLY A 110 12.65 5.85 -3.03
CA GLY A 110 13.84 6.55 -2.57
C GLY A 110 15.14 5.76 -2.76
N SER A 111 16.20 6.27 -2.13
CA SER A 111 17.52 5.63 -2.10
C SER A 111 17.65 4.51 -1.06
N ASN A 112 16.66 4.35 -0.18
CA ASN A 112 16.55 3.22 0.74
C ASN A 112 15.29 2.39 0.46
N SER A 113 15.32 1.14 0.91
CA SER A 113 14.24 0.20 0.69
C SER A 113 14.02 -0.71 1.91
N PHE A 114 13.02 -1.58 1.83
CA PHE A 114 12.54 -2.35 2.96
C PHE A 114 13.51 -3.47 3.37
N GLN A 115 13.30 -3.97 4.59
CA GLN A 115 14.02 -5.08 5.21
C GLN A 115 15.55 -4.86 5.24
N GLY A 116 15.96 -3.61 5.50
CA GLY A 116 17.37 -3.22 5.52
C GLY A 116 17.96 -3.11 4.12
N CYS A 117 17.24 -2.44 3.22
CA CYS A 117 17.60 -2.25 1.81
C CYS A 117 17.69 -3.56 0.98
N ARG A 118 16.96 -4.62 1.38
CA ARG A 118 16.99 -5.94 0.71
C ARG A 118 15.88 -6.12 -0.31
N THR A 119 14.79 -5.38 -0.18
CA THR A 119 13.64 -5.49 -1.08
C THR A 119 13.03 -4.12 -1.34
N GLU A 120 12.75 -3.84 -2.61
CA GLU A 120 12.09 -2.60 -3.04
C GLU A 120 10.59 -2.64 -2.76
N VAL A 121 10.00 -3.83 -2.70
CA VAL A 121 8.56 -4.00 -2.46
C VAL A 121 8.35 -4.78 -1.17
N LEU A 122 7.50 -4.23 -0.30
CA LEU A 122 7.02 -4.86 0.92
C LEU A 122 5.54 -5.19 0.73
N ARG A 123 5.20 -6.47 0.90
CA ARG A 123 3.80 -6.89 1.09
C ARG A 123 3.49 -6.89 2.58
N ASP A 124 2.41 -6.19 2.93
CA ASP A 124 1.89 -6.13 4.29
C ASP A 124 0.37 -6.29 4.27
N TYR A 125 -0.29 -6.12 5.41
CA TYR A 125 -1.73 -6.16 5.53
C TYR A 125 -2.23 -5.07 6.47
N ILE A 126 -3.31 -4.39 6.09
CA ILE A 126 -4.13 -3.62 7.02
C ILE A 126 -5.18 -4.56 7.63
N LEU A 127 -5.18 -4.64 8.95
CA LEU A 127 -6.08 -5.48 9.72
C LEU A 127 -7.24 -4.64 10.26
N ILE A 128 -8.47 -4.99 9.92
CA ILE A 128 -9.68 -4.40 10.50
C ILE A 128 -10.10 -5.30 11.66
N LYS A 129 -9.86 -4.84 12.90
CA LYS A 129 -10.20 -5.53 14.15
C LYS A 129 -11.35 -4.76 14.84
N GLY A 130 -12.59 -5.16 14.57
CA GLY A 130 -13.78 -4.43 15.03
C GLY A 130 -13.82 -3.01 14.46
N LYS A 131 -13.73 -1.98 15.32
CA LYS A 131 -13.67 -0.55 14.92
C LYS A 131 -12.25 0.00 14.80
N THR A 132 -11.23 -0.84 14.93
CA THR A 132 -9.82 -0.43 14.95
C THR A 132 -9.07 -0.98 13.75
N MET A 133 -8.08 -0.24 13.26
CA MET A 133 -7.21 -0.66 12.16
C MET A 133 -5.76 -0.75 12.62
N HIS A 134 -5.09 -1.81 12.15
CA HIS A 134 -3.73 -2.17 12.54
C HIS A 134 -2.90 -2.57 11.32
N VAL A 135 -1.58 -2.59 11.46
CA VAL A 135 -0.66 -3.10 10.42
C VAL A 135 -0.13 -4.48 10.83
N SER A 136 -0.19 -5.47 9.95
CA SER A 136 0.10 -6.87 10.29
C SER A 136 1.58 -7.16 10.53
N SER A 137 2.51 -6.48 9.87
CA SER A 137 3.96 -6.70 10.07
C SER A 137 4.42 -6.41 11.49
N SER A 138 3.61 -5.72 12.28
CA SER A 138 3.81 -5.52 13.71
C SER A 138 2.44 -5.32 14.34
N ASP A 139 1.78 -6.41 14.75
CA ASP A 139 0.42 -6.48 15.38
C ASP A 139 0.11 -5.42 16.47
N ASP A 140 1.11 -4.63 16.85
CA ASP A 140 1.10 -3.53 17.78
C ASP A 140 0.92 -2.14 17.13
N TRP A 141 0.98 -2.00 15.80
CA TRP A 141 0.87 -0.71 15.11
C TRP A 141 -0.59 -0.34 14.91
N GLN A 142 -1.02 0.77 15.52
CA GLN A 142 -2.42 1.19 15.57
C GLN A 142 -2.62 2.52 14.86
N LYS A 143 -3.81 2.69 14.25
CA LYS A 143 -4.22 3.95 13.67
C LYS A 143 -4.31 5.05 14.74
N THR A 144 -3.61 6.17 14.57
CA THR A 144 -3.55 7.24 15.59
C THR A 144 -4.38 8.49 15.30
N LYS A 145 -5.01 8.59 14.12
CA LYS A 145 -6.10 9.52 13.75
C LYS A 145 -6.51 9.25 12.32
#